data_AF-A0A847G0D1-F1
#
_entry.id   AF-A0A847G0D1-F1
#
_cell.length_a   1.000
_cell.length_b   1.000
_cell.length_c   1.000
_cell.angle_alpha   90.00
_cell.angle_beta   90.00
_cell.angle_gamma   90.00
#
_symmetry.space_group_name_H-M   'P 1'
#
loop_
_entity.id
_entity.type
_entity.pdbx_description
1 polymer ?
#
loop_
_entity_poly.entity_id
_entity_poly.type
_entity_poly.pdbx_seq_one_letter_code
_entity_poly.pdbx_strand_id
1 'polypeptide(L)'
;MMQYRKFGNIGWQPSALGFGCMRLPIIDGKADQIDQDKVNTMIHTAIEAGVNYYDTAYGYHGGKSEAALGKALASGLRDKVRVADKSPVWLIHEPGDFDRLLDEQLTRVQTDHFDLYLLHALNRGSWTDHVLKHDVIKRAEAARADGRIRHLGFSFHDNLETFKTIVDHYDKWDFCQIQYNYMDTAYQAGTEGLRYAAAKGLGVVIMEPLLGGKLALDIPAVRPLWQSASRDATPADWALQWLWNQPEVSVVLSGMSTLEQVEQNIASAGRSGIGTLTAADNELILKVREVVNNLSPIPCTRCEYCLPCPQGVNIPRNFDVYNKALLYDALADS
;
A
#
# COMPACT_ATOMS: atom_id res chain seq x y z
N MET A 1 -9.03 -2.53 21.13
CA MET A 1 -9.96 -3.06 20.10
C MET A 1 -9.65 -2.38 18.79
N MET A 2 -9.86 -3.05 17.65
CA MET A 2 -9.62 -2.47 16.31
C MET A 2 -10.52 -1.25 16.06
N GLN A 3 -9.97 -0.22 15.42
CA GLN A 3 -10.71 0.96 14.99
C GLN A 3 -11.16 0.80 13.54
N TYR A 4 -12.34 1.33 13.21
CA TYR A 4 -12.92 1.28 11.87
C TYR A 4 -13.13 2.70 11.33
N ARG A 5 -13.01 2.86 10.02
CA ARG A 5 -13.01 4.17 9.35
C ARG A 5 -14.04 4.20 8.24
N LYS A 6 -14.52 5.38 7.87
CA LYS A 6 -15.39 5.54 6.70
C LYS A 6 -14.60 5.26 5.42
N PHE A 7 -15.19 4.54 4.47
CA PHE A 7 -14.61 4.34 3.14
C PHE A 7 -15.43 5.04 2.07
N GLY A 8 -15.08 6.29 1.77
CA GLY A 8 -15.79 7.09 0.76
C GLY A 8 -17.31 7.05 0.92
N ASN A 9 -18.02 6.87 -0.18
CA ASN A 9 -19.48 6.82 -0.21
C ASN A 9 -20.08 5.40 -0.24
N ILE A 10 -19.27 4.33 -0.17
CA ILE A 10 -19.76 2.95 -0.39
C ILE A 10 -20.45 2.31 0.84
N GLY A 11 -20.64 3.05 1.93
CA GLY A 11 -21.39 2.60 3.11
C GLY A 11 -20.71 1.50 3.95
N TRP A 12 -19.46 1.14 3.64
CA TRP A 12 -18.65 0.19 4.39
C TRP A 12 -17.61 0.89 5.27
N GLN A 13 -17.26 0.23 6.38
CA GLN A 13 -16.20 0.66 7.28
C GLN A 13 -15.09 -0.38 7.37
N PRO A 14 -13.94 -0.19 6.72
CA PRO A 14 -12.76 -1.02 6.93
C PRO A 14 -12.14 -0.76 8.30
N SER A 15 -11.40 -1.75 8.78
CA SER A 15 -10.41 -1.58 9.83
C SER A 15 -9.37 -0.52 9.41
N ALA A 16 -8.89 0.27 10.37
CA ALA A 16 -7.89 1.30 10.11
C ALA A 16 -6.61 0.73 9.49
N LEU A 17 -6.25 -0.50 9.88
CA LEU A 17 -5.20 -1.32 9.28
C LEU A 17 -5.79 -2.23 8.21
N GLY A 18 -5.18 -2.26 7.03
CA GLY A 18 -5.37 -3.31 6.04
C GLY A 18 -4.12 -4.19 5.93
N PHE A 19 -4.32 -5.48 5.64
CA PHE A 19 -3.26 -6.46 5.50
C PHE A 19 -2.75 -6.46 4.05
N GLY A 20 -1.51 -6.02 3.83
CA GLY A 20 -0.87 -6.04 2.51
C GLY A 20 -0.11 -7.35 2.25
N CYS A 21 -0.48 -8.08 1.19
CA CYS A 21 0.12 -9.36 0.84
C CYS A 21 1.37 -9.26 -0.08
N MET A 22 1.95 -8.07 -0.26
CA MET A 22 3.19 -7.90 -1.04
C MET A 22 4.46 -8.40 -0.31
N ARG A 23 4.38 -8.60 1.01
CA ARG A 23 5.53 -8.92 1.87
C ARG A 23 5.31 -10.18 2.72
N LEU A 24 4.55 -11.14 2.20
CA LEU A 24 4.29 -12.40 2.90
C LEU A 24 5.61 -13.09 3.27
N PRO A 25 5.65 -13.83 4.40
CA PRO A 25 6.79 -14.65 4.79
C PRO A 25 7.29 -15.55 3.65
N ILE A 26 8.61 -15.61 3.47
CA ILE A 26 9.27 -16.40 2.43
C ILE A 26 10.33 -17.33 3.01
N ILE A 27 10.55 -18.45 2.31
CA ILE A 27 11.54 -19.48 2.64
C ILE A 27 12.87 -19.11 1.96
N ASP A 28 13.96 -19.17 2.71
CA ASP A 28 15.34 -18.92 2.23
C ASP A 28 15.53 -17.61 1.46
N GLY A 29 14.74 -16.58 1.77
CA GLY A 29 14.81 -15.27 1.08
C GLY A 29 14.35 -15.29 -0.38
N LYS A 30 13.72 -16.38 -0.85
CA LYS A 30 13.23 -16.51 -2.23
C LYS A 30 11.80 -15.98 -2.32
N ALA A 31 11.62 -14.87 -3.03
CA ALA A 31 10.34 -14.16 -3.10
C ALA A 31 9.19 -15.03 -3.63
N ASP A 32 9.48 -16.05 -4.44
CA ASP A 32 8.49 -16.97 -5.00
C ASP A 32 8.27 -18.23 -4.13
N GLN A 33 8.89 -18.34 -2.96
CA GLN A 33 8.69 -19.45 -2.03
C GLN A 33 8.04 -18.93 -0.74
N ILE A 34 6.71 -18.80 -0.77
CA ILE A 34 5.93 -18.35 0.38
C ILE A 34 5.88 -19.44 1.46
N ASP A 35 6.13 -19.06 2.71
CA ASP A 35 5.92 -19.91 3.88
C ASP A 35 4.43 -19.89 4.27
N GLN A 36 3.67 -20.86 3.74
CA GLN A 36 2.21 -20.89 3.86
C GLN A 36 1.73 -21.00 5.31
N ASP A 37 2.43 -21.73 6.18
CA ASP A 37 1.99 -21.92 7.57
C ASP A 37 2.10 -20.61 8.35
N LYS A 38 3.17 -19.84 8.12
CA LYS A 38 3.30 -18.50 8.69
C LYS A 38 2.28 -17.53 8.11
N VAL A 39 2.00 -17.60 6.82
CA VAL A 39 0.94 -16.79 6.19
C VAL A 39 -0.41 -17.07 6.82
N ASN A 40 -0.78 -18.34 6.99
CA ASN A 40 -2.04 -18.74 7.62
C ASN A 40 -2.13 -18.16 9.03
N THR A 41 -1.10 -18.38 9.85
CA THR A 41 -1.04 -17.87 11.22
C THR A 41 -1.23 -16.34 11.25
N MET A 42 -0.46 -15.60 10.45
CA MET A 42 -0.54 -14.14 10.41
C MET A 42 -1.90 -13.61 9.95
N ILE A 43 -2.48 -14.20 8.91
CA ILE A 43 -3.79 -13.79 8.39
C ILE A 43 -4.87 -14.10 9.41
N HIS A 44 -4.87 -15.28 10.02
CA HIS A 44 -5.86 -15.69 11.01
C HIS A 44 -5.81 -14.79 12.25
N THR A 45 -4.62 -14.52 12.79
CA THR A 45 -4.44 -13.58 13.91
C THR A 45 -4.98 -12.18 13.57
N ALA A 46 -4.73 -11.68 12.35
CA ALA A 46 -5.25 -10.39 11.93
C ALA A 46 -6.78 -10.36 11.83
N ILE A 47 -7.40 -11.42 11.27
CA ILE A 47 -8.87 -11.52 11.19
C ILE A 47 -9.48 -11.58 12.58
N GLU A 48 -8.93 -12.40 13.48
CA GLU A 48 -9.40 -12.53 14.87
C GLU A 48 -9.32 -11.20 15.63
N ALA A 49 -8.32 -10.37 15.32
CA ALA A 49 -8.18 -9.03 15.88
C ALA A 49 -9.10 -7.97 15.23
N GLY A 50 -9.86 -8.33 14.18
CA GLY A 50 -10.82 -7.46 13.50
C GLY A 50 -10.31 -6.75 12.24
N VAL A 51 -9.15 -7.14 11.69
CA VAL A 51 -8.72 -6.65 10.38
C VAL A 51 -9.64 -7.22 9.30
N ASN A 52 -10.18 -6.37 8.43
CA ASN A 52 -11.19 -6.76 7.44
C ASN A 52 -10.91 -6.27 6.00
N TYR A 53 -9.74 -5.69 5.73
CA TYR A 53 -9.27 -5.33 4.37
C TYR A 53 -7.99 -6.09 4.06
N TYR A 54 -7.98 -6.91 3.00
CA TYR A 54 -6.84 -7.71 2.55
C TYR A 54 -6.48 -7.37 1.11
N ASP A 55 -5.24 -6.97 0.87
CA ASP A 55 -4.76 -6.45 -0.41
C ASP A 55 -3.74 -7.40 -1.06
N THR A 56 -4.06 -7.91 -2.25
CA THR A 56 -3.13 -8.67 -3.09
C THR A 56 -3.03 -8.05 -4.49
N ALA A 57 -2.23 -8.64 -5.37
CA ALA A 57 -2.11 -8.24 -6.77
C ALA A 57 -1.53 -9.36 -7.63
N TYR A 58 -1.88 -9.34 -8.92
CA TYR A 58 -1.43 -10.29 -9.95
C TYR A 58 0.07 -10.63 -9.93
N GLY A 59 0.93 -9.65 -9.73
CA GLY A 59 2.39 -9.83 -9.78
C GLY A 59 3.05 -10.22 -8.46
N TYR A 60 2.35 -10.13 -7.33
CA TYR A 60 2.98 -10.28 -6.01
C TYR A 60 3.51 -11.71 -5.81
N HIS A 61 4.75 -11.80 -5.30
CA HIS A 61 5.47 -13.06 -5.12
C HIS A 61 5.55 -13.90 -6.41
N GLY A 62 5.68 -13.25 -7.59
CA GLY A 62 5.70 -13.94 -8.87
C GLY A 62 4.37 -14.62 -9.22
N GLY A 63 3.25 -14.01 -8.82
CA GLY A 63 1.89 -14.53 -9.03
C GLY A 63 1.42 -15.54 -7.98
N LYS A 64 2.16 -15.72 -6.88
CA LYS A 64 1.85 -16.70 -5.84
C LYS A 64 1.07 -16.12 -4.66
N SER A 65 1.01 -14.80 -4.51
CA SER A 65 0.30 -14.16 -3.39
C SER A 65 -1.19 -14.45 -3.38
N GLU A 66 -1.84 -14.44 -4.54
CA GLU A 66 -3.29 -14.66 -4.69
C GLU A 66 -3.68 -16.05 -4.16
N ALA A 67 -2.93 -17.08 -4.58
CA ALA A 67 -3.12 -18.45 -4.11
C ALA A 67 -2.81 -18.62 -2.62
N ALA A 68 -1.81 -17.92 -2.09
CA ALA A 68 -1.48 -17.97 -0.67
C ALA A 68 -2.58 -17.34 0.20
N LEU A 69 -3.14 -16.20 -0.25
CA LEU A 69 -4.27 -15.54 0.40
C LEU A 69 -5.52 -16.43 0.34
N GLY A 70 -5.85 -16.99 -0.83
CA GLY A 70 -6.99 -17.89 -1.01
C GLY A 70 -6.94 -19.08 -0.05
N LYS A 71 -5.78 -19.75 0.06
CA LYS A 71 -5.55 -20.84 1.01
C LYS A 71 -5.73 -20.41 2.47
N ALA A 72 -5.27 -19.22 2.84
CA ALA A 72 -5.41 -18.71 4.21
C ALA A 72 -6.86 -18.34 4.55
N LEU A 73 -7.64 -17.88 3.57
CA LEU A 73 -9.06 -17.54 3.74
C LEU A 73 -10.01 -18.75 3.60
N ALA A 74 -9.48 -19.89 3.16
CA ALA A 74 -10.22 -21.14 3.13
C ALA A 74 -10.77 -21.49 4.52
N SER A 75 -11.75 -22.40 4.56
CA SER A 75 -12.40 -22.83 5.82
C SER A 75 -13.24 -21.74 6.51
N GLY A 76 -13.94 -20.90 5.73
CA GLY A 76 -14.99 -20.02 6.23
C GLY A 76 -14.54 -18.64 6.72
N LEU A 77 -13.34 -18.19 6.33
CA LEU A 77 -12.85 -16.85 6.66
C LEU A 77 -13.11 -15.82 5.55
N ARG A 78 -13.38 -16.25 4.32
CA ARG A 78 -13.69 -15.38 3.17
C ARG A 78 -14.80 -14.37 3.46
N ASP A 79 -15.87 -14.77 4.14
CA ASP A 79 -17.04 -13.92 4.44
C ASP A 79 -16.78 -12.89 5.56
N LYS A 80 -15.67 -13.03 6.29
CA LYS A 80 -15.30 -12.12 7.39
C LYS A 80 -14.52 -10.90 6.91
N VAL A 81 -14.06 -10.91 5.66
CA VAL A 81 -13.11 -9.92 5.14
C VAL A 81 -13.52 -9.43 3.77
N ARG A 82 -12.99 -8.27 3.38
CA ARG A 82 -13.01 -7.79 2.01
C ARG A 82 -11.66 -8.00 1.36
N VAL A 83 -11.66 -8.60 0.17
CA VAL A 83 -10.46 -8.85 -0.61
C VAL A 83 -10.34 -7.82 -1.74
N ALA A 84 -9.17 -7.20 -1.81
CA ALA A 84 -8.76 -6.29 -2.87
C ALA A 84 -7.72 -6.95 -3.78
N ASP A 85 -7.97 -6.91 -5.09
CA ASP A 85 -7.02 -7.35 -6.11
C ASP A 85 -6.90 -6.31 -7.23
N LYS A 86 -5.93 -6.46 -8.12
CA LYS A 86 -5.53 -5.44 -9.08
C LYS A 86 -5.31 -6.01 -10.47
N SER A 87 -6.00 -5.44 -11.46
CA SER A 87 -5.83 -5.73 -12.88
C SER A 87 -4.48 -5.22 -13.37
N PRO A 88 -3.58 -6.10 -13.86
CA PRO A 88 -2.27 -5.69 -14.39
C PRO A 88 -2.45 -5.08 -15.78
N VAL A 89 -2.84 -3.80 -15.85
CA VAL A 89 -3.26 -3.15 -17.12
C VAL A 89 -2.21 -3.22 -18.23
N TRP A 90 -0.92 -3.31 -17.88
CA TRP A 90 0.18 -3.46 -18.82
C TRP A 90 0.20 -4.80 -19.58
N LEU A 91 -0.55 -5.81 -19.10
CA LEU A 91 -0.75 -7.10 -19.78
C LEU A 91 -2.02 -7.12 -20.65
N ILE A 92 -2.73 -5.99 -20.74
CA ILE A 92 -3.93 -5.87 -21.59
C ILE A 92 -3.47 -5.30 -22.94
N HIS A 93 -3.56 -6.15 -23.97
CA HIS A 93 -3.26 -5.81 -25.37
C HIS A 93 -4.51 -5.81 -26.25
N GLU A 94 -5.60 -6.39 -25.75
CA GLU A 94 -6.94 -6.30 -26.32
C GLU A 94 -8.02 -6.35 -25.23
N PRO A 95 -9.26 -5.89 -25.48
CA PRO A 95 -10.29 -5.81 -24.45
C PRO A 95 -10.59 -7.14 -23.73
N GLY A 96 -10.41 -8.28 -24.40
CA GLY A 96 -10.64 -9.62 -23.83
C GLY A 96 -9.61 -10.05 -22.77
N ASP A 97 -8.42 -9.44 -22.77
CA ASP A 97 -7.39 -9.75 -21.77
C ASP A 97 -7.84 -9.40 -20.36
N PHE A 98 -8.64 -8.34 -20.19
CA PHE A 98 -9.15 -7.94 -18.87
C PHE A 98 -9.92 -9.10 -18.20
N ASP A 99 -10.86 -9.71 -18.91
CA ASP A 99 -11.68 -10.78 -18.36
C ASP A 99 -10.87 -12.05 -18.12
N ARG A 100 -9.98 -12.41 -19.05
CA ARG A 100 -9.07 -13.54 -18.87
C ARG A 100 -8.24 -13.37 -17.60
N LEU A 101 -7.62 -12.20 -17.42
CA LEU A 101 -6.81 -11.90 -16.24
C LEU A 101 -7.67 -11.93 -14.97
N LEU A 102 -8.85 -11.31 -14.98
CA LEU A 102 -9.77 -11.34 -13.83
C LEU A 102 -10.16 -12.79 -13.45
N ASP A 103 -10.50 -13.63 -14.42
CA ASP A 103 -10.90 -15.02 -14.19
C ASP A 103 -9.72 -15.87 -13.64
N GLU A 104 -8.50 -15.61 -14.10
CA GLU A 104 -7.29 -16.20 -13.52
C GLU A 104 -7.11 -15.81 -12.05
N GLN A 105 -7.31 -14.53 -11.70
CA GLN A 105 -7.18 -14.03 -10.32
C GLN A 105 -8.24 -14.63 -9.40
N LEU A 106 -9.50 -14.66 -9.86
CA LEU A 106 -10.61 -15.31 -9.14
C LEU A 106 -10.31 -16.79 -8.86
N THR A 107 -9.77 -17.49 -9.86
CA THR A 107 -9.36 -18.89 -9.72
C THR A 107 -8.23 -19.06 -8.69
N ARG A 108 -7.20 -18.19 -8.74
CA ARG A 108 -6.06 -18.26 -7.81
C ARG A 108 -6.48 -17.97 -6.37
N VAL A 109 -7.30 -16.96 -6.15
CA VAL A 109 -7.82 -16.60 -4.81
C VAL A 109 -8.91 -17.57 -4.34
N GLN A 110 -9.48 -18.38 -5.25
CA GLN A 110 -10.57 -19.33 -4.96
C GLN A 110 -11.85 -18.63 -4.50
N THR A 111 -12.23 -17.57 -5.21
CA THR A 111 -13.45 -16.79 -4.95
C THR A 111 -14.18 -16.50 -6.26
N ASP A 112 -15.49 -16.25 -6.18
CA ASP A 112 -16.34 -15.88 -7.31
C ASP A 112 -16.39 -14.36 -7.55
N HIS A 113 -15.90 -13.56 -6.60
CA HIS A 113 -15.85 -12.11 -6.73
C HIS A 113 -14.75 -11.44 -5.90
N PHE A 114 -14.32 -10.26 -6.35
CA PHE A 114 -13.55 -9.32 -5.54
C PHE A 114 -14.44 -8.23 -4.95
N ASP A 115 -14.25 -7.97 -3.66
CA ASP A 115 -14.94 -6.87 -2.97
C ASP A 115 -14.44 -5.51 -3.49
N LEU A 116 -13.13 -5.40 -3.72
CA LEU A 116 -12.48 -4.22 -4.26
C LEU A 116 -11.59 -4.65 -5.42
N TYR A 117 -11.68 -3.99 -6.56
CA TYR A 117 -10.83 -4.29 -7.70
C TYR A 117 -10.24 -3.00 -8.26
N LEU A 118 -8.92 -3.02 -8.49
CA LEU A 118 -8.17 -1.84 -8.90
C LEU A 118 -7.65 -2.00 -10.32
N LEU A 119 -7.68 -0.93 -11.11
CA LEU A 119 -6.74 -0.82 -12.24
C LEU A 119 -5.34 -0.51 -11.67
N HIS A 120 -4.38 -1.39 -11.91
CA HIS A 120 -3.09 -1.36 -11.23
C HIS A 120 -2.11 -0.37 -11.87
N ALA A 121 -1.42 0.38 -11.02
CA ALA A 121 -0.25 1.18 -11.35
C ALA A 121 -0.50 2.23 -12.44
N LEU A 122 -1.60 2.98 -12.29
CA LEU A 122 -1.94 4.01 -13.25
C LEU A 122 -0.94 5.17 -13.21
N ASN A 123 -0.44 5.51 -14.38
CA ASN A 123 0.30 6.71 -14.72
C ASN A 123 -0.20 7.20 -16.08
N ARG A 124 0.32 8.31 -16.59
CA ARG A 124 -0.13 8.87 -17.88
C ARG A 124 -0.08 7.85 -19.03
N GLY A 125 1.00 7.08 -19.12
CA GLY A 125 1.19 6.07 -20.16
C GLY A 125 0.28 4.87 -19.99
N SER A 126 0.21 4.27 -18.81
CA SER A 126 -0.68 3.10 -18.60
C SER A 126 -2.15 3.47 -18.73
N TRP A 127 -2.52 4.71 -18.39
CA TRP A 127 -3.84 5.25 -18.64
C TRP A 127 -4.16 5.36 -20.14
N THR A 128 -3.31 6.00 -20.94
CA THR A 128 -3.59 6.19 -22.38
C THR A 128 -3.43 4.91 -23.17
N ASP A 129 -2.34 4.17 -22.94
CA ASP A 129 -1.87 3.12 -23.84
C ASP A 129 -2.52 1.77 -23.56
N HIS A 130 -3.08 1.59 -22.38
CA HIS A 130 -3.79 0.36 -22.00
C HIS A 130 -5.24 0.61 -21.62
N VAL A 131 -5.50 1.49 -20.64
CA VAL A 131 -6.85 1.65 -20.10
C VAL A 131 -7.81 2.25 -21.12
N LEU A 132 -7.46 3.39 -21.71
CA LEU A 132 -8.29 4.05 -22.72
C LEU A 132 -8.25 3.32 -24.06
N LYS A 133 -7.07 2.91 -24.52
CA LYS A 133 -6.89 2.25 -25.82
C LYS A 133 -7.70 0.94 -25.96
N HIS A 134 -7.87 0.20 -24.87
CA HIS A 134 -8.54 -1.10 -24.87
C HIS A 134 -9.89 -1.09 -24.14
N ASP A 135 -10.49 0.08 -23.92
CA ASP A 135 -11.80 0.25 -23.26
C ASP A 135 -11.90 -0.51 -21.92
N VAL A 136 -10.82 -0.54 -21.13
CA VAL A 136 -10.74 -1.34 -19.90
C VAL A 136 -11.80 -0.92 -18.88
N ILE A 137 -12.16 0.36 -18.84
CA ILE A 137 -13.25 0.87 -17.98
C ILE A 137 -14.57 0.16 -18.31
N LYS A 138 -14.89 -0.01 -19.61
CA LYS A 138 -16.10 -0.69 -20.05
C LYS A 138 -16.11 -2.18 -19.68
N ARG A 139 -14.95 -2.83 -19.72
CA ARG A 139 -14.79 -4.22 -19.25
C ARG A 139 -14.98 -4.31 -17.73
N ALA A 140 -14.42 -3.38 -16.97
CA ALA A 140 -14.61 -3.30 -15.53
C ALA A 140 -16.07 -3.01 -15.13
N GLU A 141 -16.78 -2.16 -15.87
CA GLU A 141 -18.22 -1.96 -15.70
C GLU A 141 -19.02 -3.24 -15.96
N ALA A 142 -18.68 -4.00 -17.00
CA ALA A 142 -19.32 -5.29 -17.28
C ALA A 142 -19.08 -6.31 -16.16
N ALA A 143 -17.83 -6.42 -15.67
CA ALA A 143 -17.48 -7.28 -14.53
C ALA A 143 -18.12 -6.83 -13.20
N ARG A 144 -18.43 -5.53 -13.06
CA ARG A 144 -19.25 -5.04 -11.94
C ARG A 144 -20.72 -5.47 -12.10
N ALA A 145 -21.25 -5.38 -13.31
CA ALA A 145 -22.64 -5.72 -13.62
C ALA A 145 -22.92 -7.24 -13.49
N ASP A 146 -21.95 -8.10 -13.85
CA ASP A 146 -22.07 -9.55 -13.71
C ASP A 146 -21.69 -10.06 -12.30
N GLY A 147 -21.18 -9.19 -11.43
CA GLY A 147 -20.97 -9.46 -10.01
C GLY A 147 -19.57 -9.98 -9.67
N ARG A 148 -18.67 -10.17 -10.64
CA ARG A 148 -17.27 -10.54 -10.38
C ARG A 148 -16.49 -9.46 -9.61
N ILE A 149 -16.93 -8.20 -9.68
CA ILE A 149 -16.36 -7.07 -8.91
C ILE A 149 -17.48 -6.31 -8.20
N ARG A 150 -17.28 -5.92 -6.93
CA ARG A 150 -18.25 -5.09 -6.18
C ARG A 150 -17.95 -3.59 -6.26
N HIS A 151 -16.70 -3.20 -6.01
CA HIS A 151 -16.24 -1.81 -6.03
C HIS A 151 -15.02 -1.67 -6.93
N LEU A 152 -15.01 -0.62 -7.75
CA LEU A 152 -13.98 -0.34 -8.73
C LEU A 152 -13.13 0.87 -8.31
N GLY A 153 -11.82 0.71 -8.33
CA GLY A 153 -10.86 1.75 -8.03
C GLY A 153 -9.62 1.67 -8.91
N PHE A 154 -8.59 2.41 -8.53
CA PHE A 154 -7.28 2.38 -9.19
C PHE A 154 -6.16 2.62 -8.20
N SER A 155 -4.97 2.10 -8.47
CA SER A 155 -3.74 2.54 -7.79
C SER A 155 -2.94 3.47 -8.69
N PHE A 156 -2.17 4.38 -8.09
CA PHE A 156 -1.62 5.53 -8.81
C PHE A 156 -0.13 5.77 -8.55
N HIS A 157 0.64 6.06 -9.62
CA HIS A 157 2.10 6.22 -9.62
C HIS A 157 2.60 7.30 -10.60
N ASP A 158 2.00 8.49 -10.59
CA ASP A 158 2.45 9.64 -11.41
C ASP A 158 2.21 10.96 -10.65
N ASN A 159 2.25 12.11 -11.31
CA ASN A 159 2.07 13.43 -10.71
C ASN A 159 0.59 13.82 -10.48
N LEU A 160 0.38 14.82 -9.64
CA LEU A 160 -0.95 15.30 -9.26
C LEU A 160 -1.87 15.72 -10.43
N GLU A 161 -1.33 16.27 -11.52
CA GLU A 161 -2.14 16.64 -12.70
C GLU A 161 -2.72 15.39 -13.36
N THR A 162 -1.88 14.37 -13.57
CA THR A 162 -2.32 13.06 -14.07
C THR A 162 -3.34 12.44 -13.11
N PHE A 163 -3.11 12.52 -11.79
CA PHE A 163 -4.05 12.00 -10.78
C PHE A 163 -5.45 12.60 -10.94
N LYS A 164 -5.57 13.93 -10.96
CA LYS A 164 -6.85 14.62 -11.11
C LYS A 164 -7.52 14.28 -12.44
N THR A 165 -6.74 14.17 -13.51
CA THR A 165 -7.24 13.77 -14.83
C THR A 165 -7.92 12.40 -14.78
N ILE A 166 -7.30 11.40 -14.12
CA ILE A 166 -7.85 10.06 -13.98
C ILE A 166 -9.10 10.05 -13.09
N VAL A 167 -9.07 10.78 -11.96
CA VAL A 167 -10.22 10.93 -11.05
C VAL A 167 -11.41 11.53 -11.78
N ASP A 168 -11.21 12.57 -12.58
CA ASP A 168 -12.30 13.30 -13.25
C ASP A 168 -12.78 12.66 -14.54
N HIS A 169 -11.99 11.75 -15.14
CA HIS A 169 -12.39 11.06 -16.37
C HIS A 169 -13.55 10.08 -16.15
N TYR A 170 -13.67 9.50 -14.96
CA TYR A 170 -14.69 8.50 -14.66
C TYR A 170 -15.35 8.78 -13.31
N ASP A 171 -16.65 9.03 -13.33
CA ASP A 171 -17.43 9.50 -12.20
C ASP A 171 -17.93 8.39 -11.27
N LYS A 172 -17.69 7.12 -11.62
CA LYS A 172 -18.11 5.95 -10.82
C LYS A 172 -16.92 5.23 -10.15
N TRP A 173 -15.80 5.92 -9.95
CA TRP A 173 -14.75 5.43 -9.05
C TRP A 173 -15.30 5.33 -7.62
N ASP A 174 -15.15 4.16 -7.00
CA ASP A 174 -15.53 3.94 -5.61
C ASP A 174 -14.38 4.35 -4.66
N PHE A 175 -13.13 4.17 -5.08
CA PHE A 175 -11.93 4.42 -4.28
C PHE A 175 -10.65 4.59 -5.12
N CYS A 176 -9.59 5.08 -4.50
CA CYS A 176 -8.24 5.08 -5.06
C CYS A 176 -7.21 4.62 -4.02
N GLN A 177 -6.09 4.09 -4.51
CA GLN A 177 -4.92 3.73 -3.71
C GLN A 177 -3.73 4.61 -4.09
N ILE A 178 -3.17 5.34 -3.12
CA ILE A 178 -2.07 6.29 -3.33
C ILE A 178 -0.92 6.01 -2.37
N GLN A 179 0.30 6.34 -2.79
CA GLN A 179 1.45 6.43 -1.89
C GLN A 179 1.31 7.68 -1.02
N TYR A 180 1.41 7.52 0.30
CA TYR A 180 1.40 8.64 1.22
C TYR A 180 2.08 8.29 2.54
N ASN A 181 2.94 9.17 3.03
CA ASN A 181 3.62 9.10 4.32
C ASN A 181 4.17 10.50 4.67
N TYR A 182 4.68 10.70 5.89
CA TYR A 182 5.10 12.03 6.33
C TYR A 182 6.33 12.58 5.58
N MET A 183 7.11 11.75 4.88
CA MET A 183 8.20 12.22 4.01
C MET A 183 7.67 12.73 2.67
N ASP A 184 6.66 12.04 2.12
CA ASP A 184 6.18 12.14 0.74
C ASP A 184 4.89 12.97 0.61
N THR A 185 4.76 14.04 1.40
CA THR A 185 3.55 14.87 1.46
C THR A 185 3.22 15.63 0.16
N ALA A 186 4.18 15.77 -0.74
CA ALA A 186 4.07 16.44 -2.04
C ALA A 186 4.57 15.56 -3.20
N TYR A 187 4.75 14.25 -2.98
CA TYR A 187 5.14 13.30 -4.01
C TYR A 187 3.90 12.62 -4.61
N GLN A 188 3.92 12.41 -5.93
CA GLN A 188 2.80 11.87 -6.69
C GLN A 188 1.46 12.61 -6.45
N ALA A 189 0.45 11.91 -5.94
CA ALA A 189 -0.83 12.52 -5.53
C ALA A 189 -0.64 13.41 -4.29
N GLY A 190 0.17 12.98 -3.33
CA GLY A 190 0.47 13.72 -2.10
C GLY A 190 -0.78 14.11 -1.29
N THR A 191 -0.61 15.12 -0.44
CA THR A 191 -1.67 15.63 0.45
C THR A 191 -2.82 16.25 -0.34
N GLU A 192 -2.50 16.92 -1.46
CA GLU A 192 -3.51 17.56 -2.29
C GLU A 192 -4.38 16.51 -3.01
N GLY A 193 -3.78 15.46 -3.56
CA GLY A 193 -4.51 14.36 -4.18
C GLY A 193 -5.35 13.56 -3.19
N LEU A 194 -4.82 13.29 -1.98
CA LEU A 194 -5.58 12.70 -0.88
C LEU A 194 -6.87 13.48 -0.60
N ARG A 195 -6.76 14.79 -0.40
CA ARG A 195 -7.90 15.68 -0.16
C ARG A 195 -8.84 15.76 -1.35
N TYR A 196 -8.29 15.80 -2.56
CA TYR A 196 -9.05 15.86 -3.79
C TYR A 196 -9.96 14.63 -3.96
N ALA A 197 -9.40 13.43 -3.82
CA ALA A 197 -10.15 12.19 -3.93
C ALA A 197 -11.21 12.06 -2.82
N ALA A 198 -10.86 12.38 -1.57
CA ALA A 198 -11.81 12.36 -0.47
C ALA A 198 -12.97 13.35 -0.66
N ALA A 199 -12.69 14.57 -1.15
CA ALA A 199 -13.71 15.56 -1.48
C ALA A 199 -14.65 15.12 -2.61
N LYS A 200 -14.17 14.26 -3.51
CA LYS A 200 -14.97 13.60 -4.56
C LYS A 200 -15.75 12.39 -4.05
N GLY A 201 -15.60 12.02 -2.77
CA GLY A 201 -16.33 10.92 -2.15
C GLY A 201 -15.69 9.54 -2.32
N LEU A 202 -14.46 9.48 -2.82
CA LEU A 202 -13.71 8.23 -2.96
C LEU A 202 -13.20 7.76 -1.59
N GLY A 203 -13.19 6.44 -1.37
CA GLY A 203 -12.33 5.85 -0.34
C GLY A 203 -10.86 6.05 -0.71
N VAL A 204 -10.00 6.36 0.27
CA VAL A 204 -8.56 6.53 0.02
C VAL A 204 -7.76 5.50 0.81
N VAL A 205 -7.13 4.58 0.08
CA VAL A 205 -6.27 3.52 0.60
C VAL A 205 -4.82 3.99 0.50
N ILE A 206 -4.07 3.91 1.59
CA ILE A 206 -2.67 4.31 1.62
C ILE A 206 -1.78 3.10 1.42
N MET A 207 -0.94 3.13 0.38
CA MET A 207 0.19 2.23 0.20
C MET A 207 1.51 2.91 0.58
N GLU A 208 2.56 2.10 0.75
CA GLU A 208 3.88 2.53 1.22
C GLU A 208 3.89 3.41 2.49
N PRO A 209 3.11 3.07 3.55
CA PRO A 209 3.01 3.93 4.73
C PRO A 209 4.33 4.12 5.47
N LEU A 210 5.26 3.16 5.32
CA LEU A 210 6.57 3.15 5.98
C LEU A 210 7.72 3.37 4.99
N LEU A 211 7.45 3.87 3.78
CA LEU A 211 8.44 4.12 2.73
C LEU A 211 9.35 2.90 2.48
N GLY A 212 8.73 1.77 2.17
CA GLY A 212 9.43 0.49 1.96
C GLY A 212 10.18 -0.03 3.20
N GLY A 213 9.78 0.38 4.40
CA GLY A 213 10.36 0.00 5.69
C GLY A 213 11.36 1.02 6.24
N LYS A 214 11.72 2.06 5.48
CA LYS A 214 12.69 3.08 5.90
C LYS A 214 12.24 3.83 7.16
N LEU A 215 10.94 4.09 7.31
CA LEU A 215 10.39 4.81 8.47
C LEU A 215 10.25 3.93 9.73
N ALA A 216 10.48 2.63 9.61
CA ALA A 216 10.50 1.70 10.74
C ALA A 216 11.90 1.51 11.34
N LEU A 217 12.93 2.05 10.70
CA LEU A 217 14.31 1.89 11.11
C LEU A 217 14.63 2.73 12.35
N ASP A 218 15.41 2.17 13.28
CA ASP A 218 16.02 2.91 14.36
C ASP A 218 17.27 3.64 13.85
N ILE A 219 17.07 4.88 13.39
CA ILE A 219 18.12 5.75 12.84
C ILE A 219 18.81 6.48 14.01
N PRO A 220 20.13 6.28 14.26
CA PRO A 220 20.82 6.85 15.42
C PRO A 220 20.68 8.38 15.55
N ALA A 221 20.75 9.11 14.44
CA ALA A 221 20.58 10.57 14.43
C ALA A 221 19.15 11.04 14.74
N VAL A 222 18.15 10.17 14.54
CA VAL A 222 16.74 10.45 14.82
C VAL A 222 16.35 9.97 16.22
N ARG A 223 17.02 8.95 16.76
CA ARG A 223 16.70 8.32 18.05
C ARG A 223 16.53 9.33 19.21
N PRO A 224 17.39 10.35 19.40
CA PRO A 224 17.20 11.34 20.46
C PRO A 224 15.90 12.16 20.30
N LEU A 225 15.47 12.40 19.05
CA LEU A 225 14.21 13.08 18.78
C LEU A 225 13.04 12.21 19.25
N TRP A 226 13.01 10.93 18.89
CA TRP A 226 11.96 10.02 19.37
C TRP A 226 11.95 9.87 20.91
N GLN A 227 13.12 9.82 21.54
CA GLN A 227 13.24 9.77 23.00
C GLN A 227 12.77 11.05 23.70
N SER A 228 12.72 12.19 22.99
CA SER A 228 12.19 13.44 23.54
C SER A 228 10.66 13.51 23.54
N ALA A 229 9.98 12.54 22.91
CA ALA A 229 8.53 12.52 22.82
C ALA A 229 7.86 12.24 24.17
N SER A 230 6.66 12.79 24.33
CA SER A 230 5.78 12.47 25.47
C SER A 230 5.16 11.06 25.39
N ARG A 231 5.25 10.42 24.22
CA ARG A 231 4.72 9.09 23.94
C ARG A 231 5.84 8.08 23.74
N ASP A 232 5.67 6.91 24.32
CA ASP A 232 6.51 5.75 24.06
C ASP A 232 5.96 5.01 22.82
N ALA A 233 6.65 5.20 21.69
CA ALA A 233 6.22 4.69 20.39
C ALA A 233 7.43 4.37 19.51
N THR A 234 7.33 3.27 18.76
CA THR A 234 8.36 2.90 17.77
C THR A 234 8.30 3.84 16.56
N PRO A 235 9.38 3.93 15.75
CA PRO A 235 9.35 4.71 14.50
C PRO A 235 8.21 4.30 13.54
N ALA A 236 7.89 3.00 13.50
CA ALA A 236 6.76 2.49 12.72
C ALA A 236 5.42 2.96 13.28
N ASP A 237 5.22 2.92 14.60
CA ASP A 237 3.99 3.42 15.25
C ASP A 237 3.79 4.92 14.93
N TRP A 238 4.85 5.73 15.05
CA TRP A 238 4.81 7.15 14.67
C TRP A 238 4.33 7.39 13.24
N ALA A 239 4.87 6.64 12.28
CA ALA A 239 4.49 6.75 10.88
C ALA A 239 3.02 6.36 10.64
N LEU A 240 2.57 5.27 11.27
CA LEU A 240 1.18 4.80 11.15
C LEU A 240 0.18 5.74 11.84
N GLN A 241 0.50 6.22 13.05
CA GLN A 241 -0.33 7.18 13.77
C GLN A 241 -0.43 8.50 13.01
N TRP A 242 0.66 8.94 12.38
CA TRP A 242 0.61 10.10 11.48
C TRP A 242 -0.42 9.88 10.38
N LEU A 243 -0.42 8.74 9.69
CA LEU A 243 -1.40 8.45 8.64
C LEU A 243 -2.84 8.43 9.15
N TRP A 244 -3.08 7.78 10.28
CA TRP A 244 -4.42 7.70 10.84
C TRP A 244 -4.95 9.02 11.41
N ASN A 245 -4.05 9.97 11.69
CA ASN A 245 -4.39 11.33 12.11
C ASN A 245 -5.12 12.13 11.01
N GLN A 246 -4.98 11.75 9.74
CA GLN A 246 -5.69 12.41 8.63
C GLN A 246 -7.13 11.91 8.51
N PRO A 247 -8.14 12.79 8.44
CA PRO A 247 -9.54 12.37 8.27
C PRO A 247 -9.82 11.70 6.92
N GLU A 248 -9.07 12.04 5.87
CA GLU A 248 -9.28 11.56 4.51
C GLU A 248 -8.83 10.11 4.29
N VAL A 249 -7.91 9.61 5.13
CA VAL A 249 -7.39 8.24 5.04
C VAL A 249 -8.46 7.25 5.47
N SER A 250 -8.82 6.31 4.59
CA SER A 250 -9.80 5.26 4.88
C SER A 250 -9.14 3.98 5.40
N VAL A 251 -8.01 3.57 4.81
CA VAL A 251 -7.24 2.36 5.20
C VAL A 251 -5.76 2.62 5.04
N VAL A 252 -4.94 2.14 5.97
CA VAL A 252 -3.49 2.09 5.83
C VAL A 252 -3.05 0.65 5.57
N LEU A 253 -2.44 0.37 4.42
CA LEU A 253 -1.95 -0.96 4.06
C LEU A 253 -0.55 -1.19 4.59
N SER A 254 -0.40 -2.15 5.51
CA SER A 254 0.92 -2.59 5.95
C SER A 254 1.28 -3.95 5.37
N GLY A 255 2.39 -4.01 4.64
CA GLY A 255 3.04 -5.27 4.31
C GLY A 255 3.88 -5.74 5.49
N MET A 256 3.51 -6.88 6.07
CA MET A 256 4.14 -7.44 7.27
C MET A 256 4.74 -8.79 6.93
N SER A 257 5.96 -9.05 7.40
CA SER A 257 6.72 -10.27 7.11
C SER A 257 6.90 -11.19 8.32
N THR A 258 6.49 -10.75 9.52
CA THR A 258 6.54 -11.55 10.75
C THR A 258 5.24 -11.39 11.54
N LEU A 259 4.93 -12.38 12.38
CA LEU A 259 3.77 -12.32 13.30
C LEU A 259 3.91 -11.16 14.29
N GLU A 260 5.12 -10.89 14.79
CA GLU A 260 5.38 -9.75 15.68
C GLU A 260 4.96 -8.41 15.05
N GLN A 261 5.25 -8.20 13.75
CA GLN A 261 4.82 -6.99 13.05
C GLN A 261 3.29 -6.92 12.94
N VAL A 262 2.62 -8.06 12.75
CA VAL A 262 1.15 -8.14 12.75
C VAL A 262 0.60 -7.69 14.10
N GLU A 263 1.10 -8.26 15.20
CA GLU A 263 0.66 -7.94 16.55
C GLU A 263 0.93 -6.46 16.92
N GLN A 264 2.12 -5.95 16.60
CA GLN A 264 2.50 -4.54 16.82
C GLN A 264 1.58 -3.58 16.04
N ASN A 265 1.32 -3.87 14.76
CA ASN A 265 0.48 -3.02 13.92
C ASN A 265 -1.00 -3.09 14.32
N ILE A 266 -1.50 -4.25 14.75
CA ILE A 266 -2.84 -4.40 15.34
C ILE A 266 -2.96 -3.54 16.60
N ALA A 267 -1.98 -3.61 17.50
CA ALA A 267 -1.96 -2.80 18.71
C ALA A 267 -1.94 -1.30 18.40
N SER A 268 -1.12 -0.88 17.43
CA SER A 268 -1.07 0.50 16.95
C SER A 268 -2.40 0.95 16.35
N ALA A 269 -3.00 0.15 15.47
CA ALA A 269 -4.28 0.43 14.86
C ALA A 269 -5.42 0.56 15.88
N GLY A 270 -5.36 -0.21 16.98
CA GLY A 270 -6.31 -0.09 18.08
C GLY A 270 -6.29 1.26 18.82
N ARG A 271 -5.18 1.99 18.73
CA ARG A 271 -5.00 3.36 19.27
C ARG A 271 -5.17 4.46 18.21
N SER A 272 -5.41 4.08 16.96
CA SER A 272 -5.53 5.02 15.85
C SER A 272 -6.72 5.97 16.00
N GLY A 273 -6.63 7.15 15.40
CA GLY A 273 -7.74 8.10 15.39
C GLY A 273 -7.38 9.40 14.68
N ILE A 274 -8.41 10.16 14.32
CA ILE A 274 -8.26 11.48 13.70
C ILE A 274 -7.92 12.50 14.79
N GLY A 275 -6.92 13.36 14.56
CA GLY A 275 -6.53 14.39 15.52
C GLY A 275 -5.90 13.85 16.82
N THR A 276 -5.39 12.62 16.83
CA THR A 276 -4.72 12.01 17.99
C THR A 276 -3.27 12.47 18.17
N LEU A 277 -2.68 13.10 17.16
CA LEU A 277 -1.37 13.73 17.26
C LEU A 277 -1.51 15.19 17.71
N THR A 278 -0.79 15.56 18.78
CA THR A 278 -0.73 16.93 19.28
C THR A 278 0.09 17.84 18.34
N ALA A 279 0.06 19.16 18.58
CA ALA A 279 0.93 20.09 17.86
C ALA A 279 2.43 19.75 18.06
N ALA A 280 2.83 19.39 19.27
CA ALA A 280 4.21 18.98 19.59
C ALA A 280 4.61 17.69 18.87
N ASP A 281 3.69 16.72 18.80
CA ASP A 281 3.89 15.47 18.03
C ASP A 281 4.15 15.77 16.54
N ASN A 282 3.37 16.66 15.95
CA ASN A 282 3.54 17.05 14.54
C ASN A 282 4.84 17.83 14.30
N GLU A 283 5.23 18.72 15.22
CA GLU A 283 6.51 19.43 15.15
C GLU A 283 7.69 18.46 15.25
N LEU A 284 7.60 17.44 16.11
CA LEU A 284 8.62 16.42 16.24
C LEU A 284 8.78 15.63 14.93
N ILE A 285 7.68 15.21 14.30
CA ILE A 285 7.72 14.52 13.01
C ILE A 285 8.38 15.38 11.92
N LEU A 286 8.13 16.70 11.92
CA LEU A 286 8.80 17.62 10.99
C LEU A 286 10.32 17.68 11.21
N LYS A 287 10.77 17.73 12.47
CA LYS A 287 12.21 17.67 12.80
C LYS A 287 12.84 16.35 12.36
N VAL A 288 12.15 15.23 12.58
CA VAL A 288 12.61 13.93 12.09
C VAL A 288 12.72 13.91 10.58
N ARG A 289 11.71 14.42 9.86
CA ARG A 289 11.74 14.53 8.40
C ARG A 289 12.93 15.34 7.91
N GLU A 290 13.24 16.47 8.56
CA GLU A 290 14.40 17.30 8.22
C GLU A 290 15.72 16.52 8.39
N VAL A 291 15.90 15.85 9.52
CA VAL A 291 17.10 15.02 9.77
C VAL A 291 17.23 13.90 8.74
N VAL A 292 16.15 13.15 8.47
CA VAL A 292 16.19 12.03 7.51
C VAL A 292 16.50 12.51 6.08
N ASN A 293 15.97 13.67 5.68
CA ASN A 293 16.26 14.28 4.37
C ASN A 293 17.72 14.72 4.27
N ASN A 294 18.29 15.31 5.33
CA ASN A 294 19.69 15.75 5.35
C ASN A 294 20.69 14.57 5.30
N LEU A 295 20.28 13.39 5.77
CA LEU A 295 21.12 12.18 5.79
C LEU A 295 20.99 11.31 4.51
N SER A 296 20.06 11.64 3.61
CA SER A 296 19.83 10.89 2.36
C SER A 296 20.30 11.71 1.16
N PRO A 297 21.60 11.75 0.85
CA PRO A 297 22.13 12.66 -0.17
C PRO A 297 21.63 12.34 -1.58
N ILE A 298 21.21 11.09 -1.83
CA ILE A 298 20.72 10.67 -3.15
C ILE A 298 19.19 10.44 -3.07
N PRO A 299 18.36 11.23 -3.79
CA PRO A 299 16.90 11.10 -3.79
C PRO A 299 16.44 9.92 -4.66
N CYS A 300 16.94 8.72 -4.38
CA CYS A 300 16.58 7.49 -5.09
C CYS A 300 15.26 6.92 -4.56
N THR A 301 14.29 6.72 -5.45
CA THR A 301 13.00 6.08 -5.14
C THR A 301 12.97 4.57 -5.41
N ARG A 302 14.08 4.00 -5.91
CA ARG A 302 14.17 2.60 -6.38
C ARG A 302 13.16 2.25 -7.49
N CYS A 303 12.79 3.23 -8.31
CA CYS A 303 11.89 3.04 -9.46
C CYS A 303 12.51 2.23 -10.62
N GLU A 304 13.82 1.97 -10.58
CA GLU A 304 14.57 1.23 -11.61
C GLU A 304 14.61 1.88 -13.00
N TYR A 305 14.17 3.12 -13.19
CA TYR A 305 14.28 3.85 -14.47
C TYR A 305 15.72 4.05 -14.95
N CYS A 306 16.69 3.91 -14.06
CA CYS A 306 18.11 3.91 -14.38
C CYS A 306 18.64 2.54 -14.84
N LEU A 307 17.78 1.52 -14.98
CA LEU A 307 18.13 0.19 -15.47
C LEU A 307 17.59 -0.06 -16.89
N PRO A 308 18.32 -0.83 -17.74
CA PRO A 308 19.65 -1.38 -17.47
C PRO A 308 20.74 -0.32 -17.55
N CYS A 309 21.70 -0.37 -16.62
CA CYS A 309 22.91 0.45 -16.72
C CYS A 309 23.84 -0.15 -17.79
N PRO A 310 24.35 0.64 -18.77
CA PRO A 310 25.28 0.15 -19.80
C PRO A 310 26.58 -0.49 -19.25
N GLN A 311 26.92 -0.20 -18.00
CA GLN A 311 28.09 -0.76 -17.30
C GLN A 311 27.74 -1.93 -16.38
N GLY A 312 26.51 -2.46 -16.43
CA GLY A 312 26.05 -3.58 -15.60
C GLY A 312 25.86 -3.23 -14.12
N VAL A 313 25.90 -1.94 -13.76
CA VAL A 313 25.76 -1.48 -12.38
C VAL A 313 24.29 -1.50 -11.95
N ASN A 314 23.99 -2.13 -10.82
CA ASN A 314 22.68 -1.99 -10.19
C ASN A 314 22.61 -0.65 -9.42
N ILE A 315 22.41 0.44 -10.18
CA ILE A 315 22.33 1.81 -9.67
C ILE A 315 21.35 1.96 -8.49
N PRO A 316 20.09 1.49 -8.56
CA PRO A 316 19.16 1.70 -7.46
C PRO A 316 19.59 0.95 -6.20
N ARG A 317 20.17 -0.25 -6.32
CA ARG A 317 20.75 -0.98 -5.19
C ARG A 317 21.94 -0.24 -4.58
N ASN A 318 22.84 0.30 -5.38
CA ASN A 318 24.00 1.03 -4.86
C ASN A 318 23.59 2.31 -4.13
N PHE A 319 22.62 3.06 -4.66
CA PHE A 319 22.07 4.23 -3.97
C PHE A 319 21.36 3.84 -2.67
N ASP A 320 20.61 2.73 -2.65
CA ASP A 320 20.00 2.21 -1.42
C ASP A 320 21.05 1.84 -0.37
N VAL A 321 22.12 1.14 -0.76
CA VAL A 321 23.22 0.77 0.13
C VAL A 321 23.95 2.00 0.66
N TYR A 322 24.32 2.95 -0.21
CA TYR A 322 25.03 4.17 0.17
C TYR A 322 24.20 5.05 1.11
N ASN A 323 22.95 5.31 0.77
CA ASN A 323 22.05 6.09 1.63
C ASN A 323 21.84 5.39 2.97
N LYS A 324 21.69 4.05 3.01
CA LYS A 324 21.62 3.30 4.27
C LYS A 324 22.90 3.44 5.09
N ALA A 325 24.06 3.32 4.47
CA ALA A 325 25.33 3.44 5.16
C ALA A 325 25.46 4.81 5.85
N LEU A 326 25.04 5.89 5.19
CA LEU A 326 24.99 7.24 5.79
C LEU A 326 23.94 7.39 6.88
N LEU A 327 22.75 6.82 6.71
CA LEU A 327 21.69 6.86 7.74
C LEU A 327 22.12 6.19 9.05
N TYR A 328 23.03 5.21 8.99
CA TYR A 328 23.54 4.48 10.14
C TYR A 328 24.95 4.90 10.58
N ASP A 329 25.52 5.95 9.99
CA ASP A 329 26.92 6.37 10.21
C ASP A 329 27.95 5.24 9.99
N ALA A 330 27.60 4.25 9.16
CA ALA A 330 28.41 3.06 8.91
C ALA A 330 29.56 3.29 7.91
N LEU A 331 29.77 4.54 7.47
CA LEU A 331 30.91 4.97 6.65
C LEU A 331 32.02 5.64 7.48
N ALA A 332 31.78 5.96 8.75
CA ALA A 332 32.78 6.58 9.61
C ALA A 332 33.93 5.61 9.99
N ASP A 333 33.70 4.30 9.84
CA ASP A 333 34.64 3.22 10.17
C ASP A 333 35.26 2.53 8.93
N SER A 334 35.08 3.08 7.72
CA SER A 334 35.58 2.49 6.45
C SER A 334 36.71 3.25 5.78
#